data_AF-A0A9W8Z215-F1
#
_entry.id   AF-A0A9W8Z215-F1
#
_cell.length_a   1.000
_cell.length_b   1.000
_cell.length_c   1.000
_cell.angle_alpha   90.00
_cell.angle_beta   90.00
_cell.angle_gamma   90.00
#
_symmetry.space_group_name_H-M   'P 1'
#
loop_
_entity.id
_entity.type
_entity.pdbx_description
1 polymer ?
#
loop_
_entity_poly.entity_id
_entity_poly.type
_entity_poly.pdbx_seq_one_letter_code
_entity_poly.pdbx_strand_id
1 'polypeptide(L)'
;MEFMGSMASQEPRLNLQNCHYQAQSPLFGVLPGEIRNKIFANSLVQYEDDSAAYPEDSYWYRPGFKAPKKSSSSLLQTCKLAYIEGQRIFLEELEWAFWFDRGPAGRSGSRACEQFFNKLAPSQVHSLEQVRFFTQMYWLEGGRAINRLFANANFRPSKLTITIRYSDWWNWEGNARLSMRQDWLANFKGPPGLRELRVEYETISWKKKEMLAIVTRNKDWRLAVRDGGHLSAENTHLEEWCWTGPSRLGGRTWAHHGEGESVDYVVVTDTWKYSDGPVPEDILHKQAEFQNDESDEDDAWSEAESDDEGSEQDEEEDEE
;
A
#
# COMPACT_ATOMS: atom_id res chain seq x y z
N MET A 1 -4.96 -45.54 22.90
CA MET A 1 -5.86 -44.52 22.36
C MET A 1 -5.02 -43.27 22.15
N GLU A 2 -4.17 -43.34 21.14
CA GLU A 2 -4.40 -42.83 19.78
C GLU A 2 -4.09 -41.33 19.70
N PHE A 3 -2.85 -41.09 19.26
CA PHE A 3 -2.35 -39.82 18.76
C PHE A 3 -3.23 -39.36 17.60
N MET A 4 -3.94 -38.24 17.77
CA MET A 4 -4.51 -37.53 16.63
C MET A 4 -3.37 -36.79 15.91
N GLY A 5 -2.99 -37.35 14.77
CA GLY A 5 -1.98 -36.82 13.88
C GLY A 5 -2.34 -35.42 13.38
N SER A 6 -1.34 -34.55 13.46
CA SER A 6 -1.28 -33.29 12.72
C SER A 6 -1.49 -33.58 11.23
N MET A 7 -2.63 -33.13 10.69
CA MET A 7 -2.80 -32.98 9.24
C MET A 7 -2.02 -31.74 8.81
N ALA A 8 -0.71 -31.90 8.64
CA ALA A 8 0.06 -31.03 7.78
C ALA A 8 -0.54 -31.16 6.37
N SER A 9 -1.24 -30.13 5.91
CA SER A 9 -1.61 -29.97 4.51
C SER A 9 -0.33 -30.07 3.69
N GLN A 10 -0.12 -31.21 3.02
CA GLN A 10 1.01 -31.37 2.11
C GLN A 10 0.90 -30.31 1.03
N GLU A 11 1.88 -29.41 0.98
CA GLU A 11 2.08 -28.49 -0.13
C GLU A 11 1.99 -29.26 -1.45
N PRO A 12 1.30 -28.75 -2.49
CA PRO A 12 1.56 -29.22 -3.83
C PRO A 12 2.97 -28.74 -4.20
N ARG A 13 3.99 -29.50 -3.79
CA ARG A 13 5.34 -29.35 -4.33
C ARG A 13 5.22 -29.49 -5.83
N LEU A 14 5.56 -28.42 -6.56
CA LEU A 14 5.61 -28.46 -8.02
C LEU A 14 6.47 -29.66 -8.42
N ASN A 15 5.84 -30.65 -9.04
CA ASN A 15 6.47 -31.92 -9.38
C ASN A 15 7.51 -31.68 -10.49
N LEU A 16 8.78 -31.50 -10.09
CA LEU A 16 9.94 -31.37 -10.97
C LEU A 16 10.26 -32.66 -11.73
N GLN A 17 9.74 -33.80 -11.28
CA GLN A 17 9.91 -35.12 -11.91
C GLN A 17 9.28 -35.19 -13.31
N ASN A 18 8.35 -34.29 -13.63
CA ASN A 18 7.74 -34.17 -14.97
C ASN A 18 8.27 -32.98 -15.78
N CYS A 19 9.41 -32.39 -15.39
CA CYS A 19 10.05 -31.31 -16.16
C CYS A 19 11.18 -31.86 -17.02
N HIS A 20 11.13 -31.64 -18.33
CA HIS A 20 12.28 -31.89 -19.20
C HIS A 20 13.42 -30.94 -18.80
N TYR A 21 14.63 -31.45 -18.55
CA TYR A 21 15.77 -30.67 -18.04
C TYR A 21 16.30 -29.60 -18.99
N GLN A 22 15.90 -29.64 -20.27
CA GLN A 22 16.32 -28.67 -21.29
C GLN A 22 17.85 -28.56 -21.43
N ALA A 23 18.60 -29.66 -21.22
CA ALA A 23 20.07 -29.65 -21.26
C ALA A 23 20.65 -29.22 -22.63
N GLN A 24 19.86 -29.28 -23.70
CA GLN A 24 20.22 -28.77 -25.03
C GLN A 24 20.13 -27.24 -25.16
N SER A 25 19.45 -26.57 -24.23
CA SER A 25 19.40 -25.11 -24.16
C SER A 25 20.64 -24.59 -23.42
N PRO A 26 21.41 -23.64 -23.95
CA PRO A 26 22.51 -23.02 -23.21
C PRO A 26 22.07 -22.43 -21.87
N LEU A 27 20.82 -21.95 -21.80
CA LEU A 27 20.25 -21.42 -20.57
C LEU A 27 20.28 -22.46 -19.44
N PHE A 28 19.98 -23.73 -19.69
CA PHE A 28 19.90 -24.77 -18.65
C PHE A 28 21.05 -25.78 -18.67
N GLY A 29 21.70 -25.98 -19.82
CA GLY A 29 22.81 -26.92 -19.99
C GLY A 29 24.20 -26.33 -19.74
N VAL A 30 24.33 -24.99 -19.74
CA VAL A 30 25.62 -24.29 -19.56
C VAL A 30 25.58 -23.34 -18.37
N LEU A 31 24.53 -22.53 -18.23
CA LEU A 31 24.49 -21.49 -17.22
C LEU A 31 24.10 -22.02 -15.83
N PRO A 32 24.86 -21.67 -14.78
CA PRO A 32 24.50 -22.02 -13.41
C PRO A 32 23.29 -21.21 -12.93
N GLY A 33 22.60 -21.71 -11.90
CA GLY A 33 21.32 -21.15 -11.43
C GLY A 33 21.40 -19.68 -11.03
N GLU A 34 22.52 -19.24 -10.46
CA GLU A 34 22.74 -17.85 -10.07
C GLU A 34 22.73 -16.90 -11.27
N ILE A 35 23.30 -17.34 -12.40
CA ILE A 35 23.31 -16.55 -13.64
C ILE A 35 21.93 -16.57 -14.29
N ARG A 36 21.23 -17.71 -14.26
CA ARG A 36 19.84 -17.79 -14.74
C ARG A 36 18.91 -16.88 -13.94
N ASN A 37 19.02 -16.85 -12.62
CA ASN A 37 18.24 -15.94 -11.77
C ASN A 37 18.47 -14.47 -12.15
N LYS A 38 19.72 -14.07 -12.42
CA LYS A 38 20.03 -12.72 -12.92
C LYS A 38 19.40 -12.46 -14.28
N ILE A 39 19.42 -13.43 -15.20
CA ILE A 39 18.76 -13.32 -16.51
C ILE A 39 17.25 -13.14 -16.32
N PHE A 40 16.61 -13.94 -15.46
CA PHE A 40 15.18 -13.81 -15.15
C PHE A 40 14.88 -12.44 -14.54
N ALA A 41 15.59 -12.01 -13.50
CA ALA A 41 15.37 -10.72 -12.87
C ALA A 41 15.44 -9.55 -13.88
N ASN A 42 16.45 -9.55 -14.75
CA ASN A 42 16.61 -8.49 -15.76
C ASN A 42 15.57 -8.59 -16.90
N SER A 43 15.19 -9.80 -17.33
CA SER A 43 14.26 -10.00 -18.44
C SER A 43 12.80 -9.76 -18.03
N LEU A 44 12.48 -9.95 -16.74
CA LEU A 44 11.13 -9.91 -16.19
C LEU A 44 10.85 -8.60 -15.44
N VAL A 45 11.84 -7.70 -15.35
CA VAL A 45 11.72 -6.40 -14.71
C VAL A 45 10.48 -5.66 -15.21
N GLN A 46 9.75 -5.03 -14.30
CA GLN A 46 8.62 -4.20 -14.65
C GLN A 46 9.08 -2.88 -15.25
N TYR A 47 8.36 -2.43 -16.27
CA TYR A 47 8.54 -1.12 -16.87
C TYR A 47 7.19 -0.50 -17.18
N GLU A 48 7.14 0.83 -17.30
CA GLU A 48 5.93 1.58 -17.63
C GLU A 48 5.54 1.35 -19.10
N ASP A 49 4.26 1.08 -19.34
CA ASP A 49 3.73 0.96 -20.70
C ASP A 49 3.39 2.34 -21.27
N ASP A 50 4.38 2.99 -21.88
CA ASP A 50 4.21 4.34 -22.46
C ASP A 50 3.08 4.42 -23.49
N SER A 51 2.74 3.31 -24.15
CA SER A 51 1.62 3.26 -25.10
C SER A 51 0.24 3.38 -24.43
N ALA A 52 0.19 3.15 -23.12
CA ALA A 52 -0.98 3.28 -22.26
C ALA A 52 -0.73 4.30 -21.14
N ALA A 53 0.10 5.32 -21.41
CA ALA A 53 0.40 6.38 -20.46
C ALA A 53 -0.88 7.02 -19.89
N TYR A 54 -0.85 7.29 -18.59
CA TYR A 54 -1.95 7.98 -17.95
C TYR A 54 -1.96 9.46 -18.35
N PRO A 55 -3.13 10.12 -18.34
CA PRO A 55 -3.19 11.56 -18.44
C PRO A 55 -2.36 12.19 -17.31
N GLU A 56 -1.52 13.17 -17.64
CA GLU A 56 -0.65 13.81 -16.64
C GLU A 56 -1.45 14.47 -15.52
N ASP A 57 -2.63 15.01 -15.85
CA ASP A 57 -3.54 15.63 -14.90
C ASP A 57 -4.44 14.64 -14.15
N SER A 58 -4.24 13.32 -14.31
CA SER A 58 -4.98 12.33 -13.53
C SER A 58 -4.48 12.27 -12.08
N TYR A 59 -5.36 11.93 -11.14
CA TYR A 59 -5.00 11.85 -9.72
C TYR A 59 -3.90 10.82 -9.40
N TRP A 60 -3.69 9.83 -10.27
CA TRP A 60 -2.73 8.73 -10.09
C TRP A 60 -1.46 8.89 -10.91
N TYR A 61 -1.33 9.96 -11.70
CA TYR A 61 -0.08 10.25 -12.38
C TYR A 61 0.95 10.78 -11.39
N ARG A 62 2.08 10.09 -11.29
CA ARG A 62 3.26 10.52 -10.52
C ARG A 62 4.52 9.78 -10.99
N PRO A 63 5.72 10.25 -10.64
CA PRO A 63 6.96 9.53 -10.95
C PRO A 63 6.91 8.07 -10.45
N GLY A 64 7.27 7.13 -11.33
CA GLY A 64 7.21 5.68 -11.08
C GLY A 64 5.83 5.04 -11.27
N PHE A 65 4.79 5.85 -11.54
CA PHE A 65 3.41 5.44 -11.84
C PHE A 65 2.79 6.31 -12.95
N LYS A 66 3.56 6.62 -13.99
CA LYS A 66 3.11 7.41 -15.16
C LYS A 66 2.27 6.59 -16.13
N ALA A 67 2.38 5.27 -16.08
CA ALA A 67 1.61 4.35 -16.89
C ALA A 67 1.38 3.00 -16.15
N PRO A 68 0.51 2.12 -16.65
CA PRO A 68 0.43 0.75 -16.16
C PRO A 68 1.80 0.05 -16.30
N LYS A 69 2.29 -0.55 -15.22
CA LYS A 69 3.49 -1.40 -15.28
C LYS A 69 3.18 -2.70 -16.04
N LYS A 70 4.11 -3.12 -16.91
CA LYS A 70 4.12 -4.42 -17.62
C LYS A 70 5.49 -5.09 -17.52
N SER A 71 5.51 -6.40 -17.77
CA SER A 71 6.73 -7.21 -17.87
C SER A 71 6.66 -8.13 -19.09
N SER A 72 7.80 -8.51 -19.65
CA SER A 72 7.85 -9.48 -20.74
C SER A 72 7.70 -10.91 -20.21
N SER A 73 6.61 -11.60 -20.53
CA SER A 73 6.42 -13.00 -20.13
C SER A 73 6.97 -14.01 -21.15
N SER A 74 7.53 -13.54 -22.27
CA SER A 74 7.95 -14.40 -23.38
C SER A 74 8.95 -15.48 -22.95
N LEU A 75 9.90 -15.14 -22.06
CA LEU A 75 10.87 -16.09 -21.54
C LEU A 75 10.21 -17.18 -20.68
N LEU A 76 9.22 -16.81 -19.85
CA LEU A 76 8.47 -17.75 -19.01
C LEU A 76 7.63 -18.72 -19.84
N GLN A 77 7.19 -18.30 -21.03
CA GLN A 77 6.36 -19.11 -21.92
C GLN A 77 7.16 -20.13 -22.76
N THR A 78 8.51 -20.10 -22.70
CA THR A 78 9.36 -20.99 -23.51
C THR A 78 9.27 -22.46 -23.09
N CYS A 79 9.30 -22.74 -21.77
CA CYS A 79 9.23 -24.09 -21.24
C CYS A 79 8.84 -24.09 -19.76
N LYS A 80 8.38 -25.24 -19.26
CA LYS A 80 7.96 -25.40 -17.86
C LYS A 80 9.08 -25.10 -16.85
N LEU A 81 10.33 -25.42 -17.18
CA LEU A 81 11.47 -25.14 -16.30
C LEU A 81 11.73 -23.64 -16.17
N ALA A 82 11.69 -22.90 -17.28
CA ALA A 82 11.78 -21.44 -17.29
C ALA A 82 10.62 -20.77 -16.55
N TYR A 83 9.41 -21.30 -16.72
CA TYR A 83 8.26 -20.84 -15.96
C TYR A 83 8.45 -21.01 -14.45
N ILE A 84 8.83 -22.21 -13.98
CA ILE A 84 8.97 -22.50 -12.54
C ILE A 84 10.07 -21.66 -11.91
N GLU A 85 11.26 -21.61 -12.52
CA GLU A 85 12.39 -20.86 -11.98
C GLU A 85 12.15 -19.35 -12.07
N GLY A 86 11.72 -18.87 -13.24
CA GLY A 86 11.55 -17.46 -13.51
C GLY A 86 10.32 -16.83 -12.85
N GLN A 87 9.21 -17.56 -12.67
CA GLN A 87 8.01 -17.01 -12.00
C GLN A 87 8.31 -16.63 -10.55
N ARG A 88 9.12 -17.42 -9.84
CA ARG A 88 9.51 -17.09 -8.47
C ARG A 88 10.27 -15.77 -8.44
N ILE A 89 11.31 -15.64 -9.27
CA ILE A 89 12.11 -14.41 -9.38
C ILE A 89 11.25 -13.22 -9.78
N PHE A 90 10.33 -13.41 -10.73
CA PHE A 90 9.40 -12.36 -11.14
C PHE A 90 8.56 -11.85 -9.96
N LEU A 91 7.99 -12.75 -9.15
CA LEU A 91 7.14 -12.36 -8.01
C LEU A 91 7.95 -11.71 -6.87
N GLU A 92 9.19 -12.14 -6.65
CA GLU A 92 10.08 -11.54 -5.63
C GLU A 92 10.41 -10.07 -5.96
N GLU A 93 10.64 -9.78 -7.24
CA GLU A 93 10.94 -8.43 -7.74
C GLU A 93 9.68 -7.60 -8.05
N LEU A 94 8.49 -8.21 -8.03
CA LEU A 94 7.23 -7.58 -8.40
C LEU A 94 6.75 -6.65 -7.27
N GLU A 95 6.70 -5.34 -7.55
CA GLU A 95 5.91 -4.41 -6.74
C GLU A 95 4.50 -4.31 -7.34
N TRP A 96 3.51 -4.87 -6.65
CA TRP A 96 2.12 -4.76 -7.06
C TRP A 96 1.39 -3.64 -6.33
N ALA A 97 0.86 -2.67 -7.09
CA ALA A 97 0.18 -1.50 -6.53
C ALA A 97 -1.35 -1.60 -6.63
N PHE A 98 -2.03 -1.15 -5.58
CA PHE A 98 -3.47 -0.97 -5.50
C PHE A 98 -3.82 0.46 -5.11
N TRP A 99 -4.94 0.95 -5.64
CA TRP A 99 -5.46 2.27 -5.31
C TRP A 99 -6.75 2.13 -4.51
N PHE A 100 -6.81 2.77 -3.35
CA PHE A 100 -8.02 2.85 -2.53
C PHE A 100 -8.61 4.24 -2.69
N ASP A 101 -9.33 4.36 -3.81
CA ASP A 101 -9.85 5.59 -4.41
C ASP A 101 -8.87 6.35 -5.32
N ARG A 102 -9.42 7.15 -6.24
CA ARG A 102 -8.71 8.02 -7.19
C ARG A 102 -7.56 7.32 -7.92
N GLY A 103 -7.80 6.08 -8.34
CA GLY A 103 -6.88 5.26 -9.10
C GLY A 103 -7.40 4.91 -10.49
N PRO A 104 -6.55 4.34 -11.35
CA PRO A 104 -6.93 3.93 -12.69
C PRO A 104 -8.01 2.84 -12.68
N ALA A 105 -8.88 2.85 -13.69
CA ALA A 105 -9.97 1.87 -13.80
C ALA A 105 -9.45 0.42 -13.75
N GLY A 106 -10.18 -0.44 -13.03
CA GLY A 106 -9.83 -1.86 -12.89
C GLY A 106 -8.71 -2.19 -11.89
N ARG A 107 -8.04 -1.18 -11.31
CA ARG A 107 -7.01 -1.37 -10.27
C ARG A 107 -7.37 -0.71 -8.92
N SER A 108 -8.59 -0.19 -8.82
CA SER A 108 -9.07 0.55 -7.66
C SER A 108 -10.02 -0.27 -6.79
N GLY A 109 -9.86 -0.14 -5.47
CA GLY A 109 -10.78 -0.62 -4.45
C GLY A 109 -10.41 -1.94 -3.78
N SER A 110 -10.94 -2.14 -2.57
CA SER A 110 -10.70 -3.34 -1.74
C SER A 110 -11.10 -4.64 -2.43
N ARG A 111 -12.18 -4.64 -3.21
CA ARG A 111 -12.61 -5.84 -3.96
C ARG A 111 -11.57 -6.27 -4.99
N ALA A 112 -10.93 -5.34 -5.71
CA ALA A 112 -9.89 -5.67 -6.68
C ALA A 112 -8.66 -6.29 -5.99
N CYS A 113 -8.26 -5.72 -4.85
CA CYS A 113 -7.19 -6.24 -4.01
C CYS A 113 -7.50 -7.66 -3.50
N GLU A 114 -8.64 -7.85 -2.83
CA GLU A 114 -9.06 -9.15 -2.31
C GLU A 114 -9.12 -10.21 -3.42
N GLN A 115 -9.70 -9.88 -4.59
CA GLN A 115 -9.78 -10.80 -5.71
C GLN A 115 -8.41 -11.18 -6.28
N PHE A 116 -7.45 -10.26 -6.29
CA PHE A 116 -6.09 -10.56 -6.72
C PHE A 116 -5.44 -11.61 -5.81
N PHE A 117 -5.42 -11.39 -4.50
CA PHE A 117 -4.80 -12.31 -3.55
C PHE A 117 -5.54 -13.66 -3.46
N ASN A 118 -6.86 -13.68 -3.63
CA ASN A 118 -7.64 -14.93 -3.65
C ASN A 118 -7.35 -15.80 -4.88
N LYS A 119 -6.76 -15.24 -5.94
CA LYS A 119 -6.38 -15.98 -7.16
C LYS A 119 -4.95 -16.50 -7.13
N LEU A 120 -4.13 -16.08 -6.16
CA LEU A 120 -2.75 -16.55 -6.05
C LEU A 120 -2.72 -18.00 -5.55
N ALA A 121 -1.89 -18.82 -6.20
CA ALA A 121 -1.56 -20.15 -5.70
C ALA A 121 -0.72 -20.03 -4.41
N PRO A 122 -0.74 -21.03 -3.51
CA PRO A 122 0.01 -20.97 -2.25
C PRO A 122 1.51 -20.67 -2.41
N SER A 123 2.15 -21.20 -3.46
CA SER A 123 3.55 -20.91 -3.75
C SER A 123 3.79 -19.47 -4.20
N GLN A 124 2.81 -18.85 -4.86
CA GLN A 124 2.89 -17.46 -5.34
C GLN A 124 2.67 -16.46 -4.20
N VAL A 125 1.81 -16.81 -3.23
CA VAL A 125 1.56 -16.00 -2.04
C VAL A 125 2.85 -15.68 -1.29
N HIS A 126 3.74 -16.67 -1.16
CA HIS A 126 5.00 -16.50 -0.43
C HIS A 126 6.09 -15.82 -1.25
N SER A 127 6.02 -15.89 -2.59
CA SER A 127 7.00 -15.24 -3.46
C SER A 127 6.69 -13.76 -3.71
N LEU A 128 5.44 -13.32 -3.57
CA LEU A 128 5.07 -11.92 -3.75
C LEU A 128 5.49 -11.10 -2.53
N GLU A 129 6.66 -10.47 -2.61
CA GLU A 129 7.26 -9.77 -1.48
C GLU A 129 6.73 -8.34 -1.29
N GLN A 130 6.41 -7.64 -2.39
CA GLN A 130 6.28 -6.18 -2.38
C GLN A 130 4.88 -5.74 -2.82
N VAL A 131 4.19 -5.02 -1.94
CA VAL A 131 2.86 -4.47 -2.21
C VAL A 131 2.87 -2.98 -1.91
N ARG A 132 2.20 -2.20 -2.78
CA ARG A 132 1.99 -0.77 -2.56
C ARG A 132 0.50 -0.44 -2.51
N PHE A 133 0.11 0.38 -1.55
CA PHE A 133 -1.21 0.95 -1.42
C PHE A 133 -1.14 2.46 -1.63
N PHE A 134 -1.93 2.99 -2.56
CA PHE A 134 -2.28 4.40 -2.59
C PHE A 134 -3.58 4.57 -1.83
N THR A 135 -3.61 5.38 -0.78
CA THR A 135 -4.75 5.45 0.13
C THR A 135 -5.19 6.87 0.37
N GLN A 136 -6.48 7.12 0.23
CA GLN A 136 -7.10 8.30 0.84
C GLN A 136 -7.21 8.17 2.36
N MET A 137 -7.23 9.33 3.02
CA MET A 137 -7.34 9.40 4.49
C MET A 137 -8.58 8.67 5.02
N TYR A 138 -9.75 8.86 4.41
CA TYR A 138 -10.99 8.20 4.85
C TYR A 138 -10.93 6.66 4.83
N TRP A 139 -10.12 6.09 3.94
CA TRP A 139 -9.96 4.65 3.82
C TRP A 139 -8.94 4.11 4.83
N LEU A 140 -7.86 4.89 5.06
CA LEU A 140 -6.75 4.51 5.93
C LEU A 140 -7.10 4.70 7.41
N GLU A 141 -7.62 5.88 7.75
CA GLU A 141 -8.04 6.25 9.11
C GLU A 141 -9.08 5.28 9.68
N GLY A 142 -9.09 5.13 10.99
CA GLY A 142 -9.81 4.08 11.72
C GLY A 142 -9.21 2.68 11.59
N GLY A 143 -8.33 2.43 10.62
CA GLY A 143 -7.60 1.17 10.44
C GLY A 143 -8.47 -0.04 10.05
N ARG A 144 -9.80 0.09 9.98
CA ARG A 144 -10.71 -1.03 9.73
C ARG A 144 -10.49 -1.65 8.34
N ALA A 145 -10.36 -0.81 7.31
CA ALA A 145 -10.25 -1.28 5.94
C ALA A 145 -8.92 -2.00 5.67
N ILE A 146 -7.80 -1.45 6.16
CA ILE A 146 -6.49 -2.07 6.01
C ILE A 146 -6.39 -3.39 6.80
N ASN A 147 -6.93 -3.43 8.02
CA ASN A 147 -6.93 -4.65 8.83
C ASN A 147 -7.74 -5.79 8.20
N ARG A 148 -8.85 -5.47 7.53
CA ARG A 148 -9.64 -6.43 6.76
C ARG A 148 -8.81 -7.07 5.65
N LEU A 149 -8.02 -6.28 4.91
CA LEU A 149 -7.11 -6.83 3.89
C LEU A 149 -6.04 -7.70 4.51
N PHE A 150 -5.42 -7.24 5.60
CA PHE A 150 -4.40 -8.02 6.29
C PHE A 150 -4.95 -9.34 6.81
N ALA A 151 -6.23 -9.42 7.19
CA ALA A 151 -6.85 -10.65 7.69
C ALA A 151 -6.98 -11.73 6.61
N ASN A 152 -6.85 -11.38 5.33
CA ASN A 152 -6.80 -12.36 4.26
C ASN A 152 -5.59 -13.29 4.44
N ALA A 153 -5.82 -14.61 4.41
CA ALA A 153 -4.79 -15.61 4.57
C ALA A 153 -3.71 -15.56 3.47
N ASN A 154 -4.06 -15.05 2.29
CA ASN A 154 -3.17 -14.93 1.14
C ASN A 154 -2.42 -13.59 1.08
N PHE A 155 -2.74 -12.63 1.95
CA PHE A 155 -2.00 -11.36 2.02
C PHE A 155 -0.76 -11.54 2.92
N ARG A 156 0.39 -11.87 2.31
CA ARG A 156 1.66 -12.16 3.02
C ARG A 156 2.89 -11.41 2.46
N PRO A 157 2.80 -10.12 2.10
CA PRO A 157 3.99 -9.40 1.65
C PRO A 157 4.98 -9.22 2.80
N SER A 158 6.28 -9.24 2.47
CA SER A 158 7.36 -8.89 3.41
C SER A 158 7.60 -7.38 3.46
N LYS A 159 7.23 -6.65 2.39
CA LYS A 159 7.35 -5.19 2.27
C LYS A 159 6.03 -4.58 1.85
N LEU A 160 5.54 -3.63 2.63
CA LEU A 160 4.35 -2.84 2.33
C LEU A 160 4.72 -1.38 2.21
N THR A 161 4.32 -0.73 1.13
CA THR A 161 4.39 0.73 0.99
C THR A 161 3.00 1.31 1.02
N ILE A 162 2.74 2.30 1.87
CA ILE A 162 1.52 3.11 1.86
C ILE A 162 1.92 4.49 1.34
N THR A 163 1.26 4.98 0.30
CA THR A 163 1.47 6.32 -0.25
C THR A 163 0.19 7.13 -0.08
N ILE A 164 0.31 8.27 0.60
CA ILE A 164 -0.73 9.30 0.71
C ILE A 164 -0.32 10.43 -0.22
N ARG A 165 -0.98 10.55 -1.36
CA ARG A 165 -0.70 11.59 -2.36
C ARG A 165 -1.19 12.95 -1.86
N TYR A 166 -0.73 14.02 -2.49
CA TYR A 166 -1.24 15.36 -2.22
C TYR A 166 -2.78 15.46 -2.30
N SER A 167 -3.39 14.76 -3.26
CA SER A 167 -4.85 14.73 -3.42
C SER A 167 -5.54 13.66 -2.58
N ASP A 168 -4.83 12.98 -1.68
CA ASP A 168 -5.41 11.97 -0.79
C ASP A 168 -5.73 12.52 0.61
N TRP A 169 -5.18 13.70 0.95
CA TRP A 169 -5.42 14.40 2.22
C TRP A 169 -6.85 14.93 2.34
N TRP A 170 -7.33 15.06 3.58
CA TRP A 170 -8.62 15.66 3.88
C TRP A 170 -8.75 17.08 3.33
N ASN A 171 -9.84 17.34 2.60
CA ASN A 171 -10.23 18.68 2.12
C ASN A 171 -9.10 19.44 1.38
N TRP A 172 -8.20 18.72 0.70
CA TRP A 172 -7.10 19.32 -0.06
C TRP A 172 -7.63 20.26 -1.16
N GLU A 173 -8.82 19.97 -1.71
CA GLU A 173 -9.55 20.80 -2.67
C GLU A 173 -9.74 22.24 -2.17
N GLY A 174 -10.02 22.40 -0.88
CA GLY A 174 -10.24 23.67 -0.20
C GLY A 174 -8.98 24.26 0.42
N ASN A 175 -7.80 23.73 0.07
CA ASN A 175 -6.52 24.10 0.67
C ASN A 175 -6.46 23.93 2.20
N ALA A 176 -7.25 23.02 2.77
CA ALA A 176 -7.30 22.81 4.21
C ALA A 176 -5.91 22.46 4.79
N ARG A 177 -5.69 22.80 6.06
CA ARG A 177 -4.48 22.43 6.80
C ARG A 177 -4.34 20.90 6.81
N LEU A 178 -3.12 20.38 6.63
CA LEU A 178 -2.90 18.93 6.66
C LEU A 178 -3.20 18.38 8.06
N SER A 179 -4.00 17.32 8.10
CA SER A 179 -4.33 16.57 9.31
C SER A 179 -4.34 15.07 9.00
N MET A 180 -4.11 14.28 10.04
CA MET A 180 -4.17 12.82 10.02
C MET A 180 -4.51 12.34 11.42
N ARG A 181 -5.52 11.49 11.55
CA ARG A 181 -5.81 10.76 12.79
C ARG A 181 -4.77 9.67 13.01
N GLN A 182 -4.45 9.37 14.27
CA GLN A 182 -3.47 8.33 14.62
C GLN A 182 -4.10 6.95 14.83
N ASP A 183 -5.43 6.88 14.81
CA ASP A 183 -6.21 5.67 15.01
C ASP A 183 -5.85 4.52 14.06
N TRP A 184 -5.40 4.80 12.84
CA TRP A 184 -4.94 3.74 11.92
C TRP A 184 -3.62 3.10 12.36
N LEU A 185 -2.70 3.87 12.95
CA LEU A 185 -1.46 3.38 13.55
C LEU A 185 -1.79 2.56 14.79
N ALA A 186 -2.70 3.09 15.59
CA ALA A 186 -3.11 2.48 16.84
C ALA A 186 -3.86 1.15 16.63
N ASN A 187 -4.65 1.07 15.56
CA ASN A 187 -5.34 -0.14 15.16
C ASN A 187 -4.49 -1.03 14.24
N PHE A 188 -3.26 -0.66 13.88
CA PHE A 188 -2.45 -1.40 12.92
C PHE A 188 -2.10 -2.80 13.45
N LYS A 189 -2.49 -3.84 12.70
CA LYS A 189 -2.10 -5.23 12.97
C LYS A 189 -1.56 -5.86 11.70
N GLY A 190 -0.27 -5.64 11.46
CA GLY A 190 0.43 -6.05 10.24
C GLY A 190 0.23 -7.54 9.93
N PRO A 191 0.14 -7.92 8.65
CA PRO A 191 -0.03 -9.32 8.26
C PRO A 191 1.20 -10.14 8.69
N PRO A 192 1.04 -11.45 8.92
CA PRO A 192 2.18 -12.32 9.21
C PRO A 192 3.25 -12.22 8.12
N GLY A 193 4.52 -12.16 8.52
CA GLY A 193 5.65 -12.06 7.59
C GLY A 193 6.02 -10.64 7.15
N LEU A 194 5.26 -9.60 7.54
CA LEU A 194 5.64 -8.22 7.24
C LEU A 194 6.94 -7.86 7.97
N ARG A 195 7.92 -7.35 7.23
CA ARG A 195 9.25 -6.97 7.74
C ARG A 195 9.57 -5.50 7.57
N GLU A 196 8.96 -4.85 6.59
CA GLU A 196 9.16 -3.43 6.31
C GLU A 196 7.84 -2.77 5.95
N LEU A 197 7.51 -1.67 6.64
CA LEU A 197 6.45 -0.75 6.25
C LEU A 197 7.10 0.57 5.85
N ARG A 198 6.85 1.02 4.63
CA ARG A 198 7.17 2.38 4.18
C ARG A 198 5.90 3.20 4.13
N VAL A 199 5.95 4.44 4.60
CA VAL A 199 4.85 5.39 4.45
C VAL A 199 5.40 6.62 3.73
N GLU A 200 4.92 6.84 2.51
CA GLU A 200 5.21 8.01 1.69
C GLU A 200 4.12 9.06 1.91
N TYR A 201 4.50 10.20 2.48
CA TYR A 201 3.65 11.36 2.66
C TYR A 201 4.01 12.37 1.56
N GLU A 202 3.08 12.64 0.65
CA GLU A 202 3.28 13.56 -0.46
C GLU A 202 2.36 14.78 -0.30
N THR A 203 2.92 15.98 -0.47
CA THR A 203 2.17 17.24 -0.48
C THR A 203 2.84 18.26 -1.39
N ILE A 204 2.19 19.38 -1.66
CA ILE A 204 2.82 20.56 -2.27
C ILE A 204 3.90 21.14 -1.35
N SER A 205 5.02 21.57 -1.93
CA SER A 205 6.27 21.93 -1.23
C SER A 205 6.10 22.94 -0.10
N TRP A 206 5.20 23.91 -0.25
CA TRP A 206 5.00 24.94 0.77
C TRP A 206 4.21 24.45 2.00
N LYS A 207 3.53 23.29 1.91
CA LYS A 207 2.89 22.60 3.06
C LYS A 207 3.80 21.62 3.78
N LYS A 208 5.07 21.50 3.38
CA LYS A 208 6.05 20.57 3.97
C LYS A 208 6.09 20.60 5.49
N LYS A 209 6.05 21.80 6.10
CA LYS A 209 6.13 21.95 7.55
C LYS A 209 4.94 21.31 8.28
N GLU A 210 3.74 21.42 7.71
CA GLU A 210 2.53 20.79 8.26
C GLU A 210 2.64 19.26 8.17
N MET A 211 3.08 18.75 7.02
CA MET A 211 3.30 17.32 6.82
C MET A 211 4.36 16.78 7.79
N LEU A 212 5.49 17.47 7.96
CA LEU A 212 6.56 17.01 8.87
C LEU A 212 6.09 16.89 10.32
N ALA A 213 5.18 17.76 10.79
CA ALA A 213 4.62 17.63 12.12
C ALA A 213 3.87 16.29 12.28
N ILE A 214 3.12 15.87 11.26
CA ILE A 214 2.42 14.58 11.22
C ILE A 214 3.43 13.42 11.15
N VAL A 215 4.42 13.50 10.27
CA VAL A 215 5.44 12.44 10.10
C VAL A 215 6.20 12.23 11.41
N THR A 216 6.67 13.31 12.06
CA THR A 216 7.40 13.23 13.32
C THR A 216 6.54 12.60 14.42
N ARG A 217 5.28 13.01 14.56
CA ARG A 217 4.35 12.43 15.53
C ARG A 217 4.10 10.95 15.27
N ASN A 218 3.89 10.56 14.02
CA ASN A 218 3.60 9.17 13.65
C ASN A 218 4.80 8.24 13.83
N LYS A 219 6.03 8.76 13.69
CA LYS A 219 7.29 7.99 13.80
C LYS A 219 7.47 7.28 15.14
N ASP A 220 6.90 7.83 16.21
CA ASP A 220 7.03 7.29 17.56
C ASP A 220 6.20 6.01 17.78
N TRP A 221 5.28 5.69 16.88
CA TRP A 221 4.46 4.48 16.98
C TRP A 221 5.28 3.21 16.77
N ARG A 222 5.01 2.21 17.62
CA ARG A 222 5.36 0.80 17.41
C ARG A 222 4.13 0.06 16.92
N LEU A 223 4.26 -0.67 15.81
CA LEU A 223 3.14 -1.26 15.09
C LEU A 223 3.18 -2.78 15.21
N ALA A 224 2.16 -3.38 15.82
CA ALA A 224 2.14 -4.83 16.03
C ALA A 224 2.05 -5.61 14.71
N VAL A 225 2.74 -6.75 14.63
CA VAL A 225 2.62 -7.73 13.53
C VAL A 225 2.03 -9.02 14.08
N ARG A 226 1.12 -9.64 13.32
CA ARG A 226 0.36 -10.82 13.80
C ARG A 226 1.19 -12.07 14.07
N ASP A 227 2.44 -12.12 13.64
CA ASP A 227 3.38 -13.21 13.94
C ASP A 227 4.17 -13.00 15.24
N GLY A 228 3.84 -11.97 16.03
CA GLY A 228 4.35 -11.76 17.38
C GLY A 228 5.49 -10.75 17.51
N GLY A 229 5.93 -10.16 16.39
CA GLY A 229 6.87 -9.03 16.37
C GLY A 229 6.19 -7.67 16.30
N HIS A 230 6.98 -6.63 16.11
CA HIS A 230 6.50 -5.27 15.85
C HIS A 230 7.38 -4.52 14.85
N LEU A 231 6.85 -3.48 14.22
CA LEU A 231 7.60 -2.55 13.38
C LEU A 231 7.93 -1.28 14.16
N SER A 232 9.15 -0.78 13.99
CA SER A 232 9.66 0.44 14.63
C SER A 232 10.42 1.32 13.64
N ALA A 233 10.22 2.63 13.72
CA ALA A 233 10.98 3.62 12.96
C ALA A 233 12.12 4.27 13.75
N GLU A 234 12.38 3.85 15.00
CA GLU A 234 13.33 4.49 15.93
C GLU A 234 14.74 4.67 15.36
N ASN A 235 15.25 3.68 14.63
CA ASN A 235 16.60 3.66 14.07
C ASN A 235 16.61 3.95 12.56
N THR A 236 15.60 4.65 12.06
CA THR A 236 15.46 4.96 10.63
C THR A 236 15.50 6.46 10.40
N HIS A 237 16.03 6.86 9.24
CA HIS A 237 16.01 8.24 8.80
C HIS A 237 14.85 8.48 7.85
N LEU A 238 14.34 9.72 7.85
CA LEU A 238 13.39 10.15 6.85
C LEU A 238 14.13 10.34 5.52
N GLU A 239 13.57 9.78 4.46
CA GLU A 239 14.03 10.03 3.09
C GLU A 239 13.14 11.10 2.47
N GLU A 240 13.73 12.03 1.73
CA GLU A 240 12.99 13.10 1.06
C GLU A 240 13.34 13.14 -0.41
N TRP A 241 12.33 13.36 -1.24
CA TRP A 241 12.52 13.71 -2.64
C TRP A 241 11.42 14.65 -3.11
N CYS A 242 11.71 15.40 -4.17
CA CYS A 242 10.78 16.37 -4.75
C CYS A 242 10.54 16.06 -6.22
N TRP A 243 9.38 16.48 -6.71
CA TRP A 243 9.08 16.44 -8.13
C TRP A 243 8.11 17.54 -8.52
N THR A 244 8.18 17.95 -9.78
CA THR A 244 7.27 18.93 -10.36
C THR A 244 6.23 18.18 -11.20
N GLY A 245 4.96 18.45 -10.94
CA GLY A 245 3.84 17.85 -11.65
C GLY A 245 2.82 18.91 -12.09
N PRO A 246 1.75 18.52 -12.80
CA PRO A 246 0.78 19.47 -13.29
C PRO A 246 0.01 20.13 -12.13
N SER A 247 -0.35 21.40 -12.34
CA SER A 247 -1.24 22.15 -11.44
C SER A 247 -2.71 21.75 -11.59
N ARG A 248 -3.06 21.07 -12.69
CA ARG A 248 -4.39 20.52 -12.91
C ARG A 248 -4.47 19.09 -12.40
N LEU A 249 -5.53 18.78 -11.67
CA LEU A 249 -5.81 17.44 -11.16
C LEU A 249 -7.27 17.07 -11.43
N GLY A 250 -7.50 15.89 -12.01
CA GLY A 250 -8.81 15.42 -12.46
C GLY A 250 -9.43 16.31 -13.56
N GLY A 251 -8.60 16.95 -14.39
CA GLY A 251 -9.06 17.92 -15.39
C GLY A 251 -9.47 19.29 -14.83
N ARG A 252 -9.36 19.51 -13.51
CA ARG A 252 -9.78 20.74 -12.82
C ARG A 252 -8.59 21.57 -12.37
N THR A 253 -8.79 22.89 -12.29
CA THR A 253 -7.85 23.84 -11.69
C THR A 253 -8.26 24.15 -10.25
N TRP A 254 -7.29 24.56 -9.45
CA TRP A 254 -7.46 24.85 -8.03
C TRP A 254 -6.80 26.19 -7.70
N ALA A 255 -7.53 27.10 -7.04
CA ALA A 255 -7.06 28.47 -6.83
C ALA A 255 -5.72 28.55 -6.08
N HIS A 256 -5.50 27.65 -5.10
CA HIS A 256 -4.28 27.59 -4.30
C HIS A 256 -3.06 26.99 -5.03
N HIS A 257 -3.21 26.54 -6.28
CA HIS A 257 -2.07 26.17 -7.14
C HIS A 257 -1.48 27.36 -7.89
N GLY A 258 -2.16 28.52 -7.87
CA GLY A 258 -1.77 29.70 -8.61
C GLY A 258 -2.05 29.59 -10.12
N GLU A 259 -1.44 30.48 -10.90
CA GLU A 259 -1.65 30.59 -12.36
C GLU A 259 -0.71 29.70 -13.18
N GLY A 260 0.23 29.01 -12.54
CA GLY A 260 1.22 28.15 -13.20
C GLY A 260 0.62 26.85 -13.75
N GLU A 261 1.28 26.28 -14.75
CA GLU A 261 0.91 24.96 -15.31
C GLU A 261 1.38 23.78 -14.46
N SER A 262 2.28 24.05 -13.50
CA SER A 262 2.88 23.05 -12.62
C SER A 262 2.90 23.49 -11.16
N VAL A 263 3.01 22.51 -10.27
CA VAL A 263 3.26 22.69 -8.84
C VAL A 263 4.40 21.77 -8.40
N ASP A 264 5.16 22.23 -7.42
CA ASP A 264 6.22 21.43 -6.82
C ASP A 264 5.66 20.61 -5.67
N TYR A 265 5.90 19.31 -5.73
CA TYR A 265 5.58 18.34 -4.71
C TYR A 265 6.84 17.95 -3.92
N VAL A 266 6.64 17.68 -2.65
CA VAL A 266 7.62 17.06 -1.75
C VAL A 266 7.04 15.76 -1.22
N VAL A 267 7.86 14.72 -1.20
CA VAL A 267 7.54 13.42 -0.62
C VAL A 267 8.53 13.16 0.50
N VAL A 268 8.00 12.86 1.68
CA VAL A 268 8.78 12.36 2.81
C VAL A 268 8.39 10.92 3.08
N THR A 269 9.38 10.04 3.10
CA THR A 269 9.21 8.62 3.38
C THR A 269 9.72 8.32 4.77
N ASP A 270 8.88 7.69 5.58
CA ASP A 270 9.29 7.08 6.85
C ASP A 270 9.23 5.55 6.72
N THR A 271 10.13 4.85 7.39
CA THR A 271 10.30 3.40 7.27
C THR A 271 10.27 2.76 8.66
N TRP A 272 9.33 1.87 8.88
CA TRP A 272 9.30 1.01 10.06
C TRP A 272 9.89 -0.34 9.71
N LYS A 273 10.88 -0.76 10.49
CA LYS A 273 11.55 -2.05 10.34
C LYS A 273 11.12 -2.99 11.46
N TYR A 274 10.99 -4.26 11.09
CA TYR A 274 10.62 -5.30 12.03
C TYR A 274 11.68 -5.51 13.11
N SER A 275 11.19 -5.70 14.33
CA SER A 275 11.94 -6.07 15.52
C SER A 275 11.27 -7.29 16.15
N ASP A 276 12.08 -8.21 16.66
CA ASP A 276 11.58 -9.40 17.32
C ASP A 276 10.93 -9.06 18.66
N GLY A 277 9.85 -9.79 18.97
CA GLY A 277 9.09 -9.64 20.21
C GLY A 277 7.95 -8.63 20.11
N PRO A 278 6.98 -8.71 21.05
CA PRO A 278 5.83 -7.83 21.06
C PRO A 278 6.25 -6.37 21.30
N VAL A 279 5.32 -5.45 21.07
CA VAL A 279 5.51 -4.05 21.47
C VAL A 279 5.75 -3.99 22.99
N PRO A 280 6.78 -3.28 23.47
CA PRO A 280 7.04 -3.11 24.91
C PRO A 280 5.82 -2.56 25.67
N GLU A 281 5.54 -3.09 26.87
CA GLU A 281 4.35 -2.72 27.65
C GLU A 281 4.32 -1.22 27.99
N ASP A 282 5.47 -0.60 28.29
CA ASP A 282 5.55 0.83 28.56
C ASP A 282 5.19 1.69 27.35
N ILE A 283 5.47 1.20 26.14
CA ILE A 283 5.06 1.86 24.90
C ILE A 283 3.56 1.64 24.66
N LEU A 284 3.04 0.44 24.92
CA LEU A 284 1.59 0.17 24.81
C LEU A 284 0.76 1.08 25.72
N HIS A 285 1.21 1.30 26.97
CA HIS A 285 0.55 2.21 27.89
C HIS A 285 0.54 3.65 27.37
N LYS A 286 1.69 4.16 26.92
CA LYS A 286 1.77 5.51 26.31
C LYS A 286 0.86 5.65 25.10
N GLN A 287 0.85 4.65 24.21
CA GLN A 287 0.00 4.64 23.02
C GLN A 287 -1.50 4.61 23.38
N ALA A 288 -1.88 3.93 24.45
CA ALA A 288 -3.26 3.89 24.94
C ALA A 288 -3.69 5.21 25.60
N GLU A 289 -2.80 5.89 26.33
CA GLU A 289 -3.06 7.23 26.88
C GLU A 289 -3.36 8.23 25.76
N PHE A 290 -2.56 8.23 24.68
CA PHE A 290 -2.80 9.08 23.51
C PHE A 290 -4.15 8.80 22.82
N GLN A 291 -4.62 7.55 22.81
CA GLN A 291 -5.93 7.22 22.22
C GLN A 291 -7.09 7.81 23.02
N ASN A 292 -6.98 7.85 24.35
CA ASN A 292 -8.03 8.40 25.21
C ASN A 292 -8.08 9.93 25.12
N ASP A 293 -6.93 10.60 25.01
CA ASP A 293 -6.88 12.06 24.83
C ASP A 293 -7.47 12.48 23.46
N GLU A 294 -7.28 11.70 22.38
CA GLU A 294 -7.92 11.98 21.08
C GLU A 294 -9.44 11.76 21.10
N SER A 295 -9.96 10.81 21.90
CA SER A 295 -11.43 10.61 22.00
C SER A 295 -12.15 11.74 22.73
N ASP A 296 -11.49 12.37 23.72
CA ASP A 296 -12.08 13.48 24.49
C ASP A 296 -12.15 14.78 23.66
N GLU A 297 -11.26 14.96 22.68
CA GLU A 297 -11.32 16.10 21.73
C GLU A 297 -12.40 15.91 20.66
N ASP A 298 -12.66 14.67 20.21
CA ASP A 298 -13.69 14.36 19.22
C ASP A 298 -15.13 14.54 19.76
N ASP A 299 -15.36 14.23 21.04
CA ASP A 299 -16.66 14.46 21.68
C ASP A 299 -17.01 15.96 21.70
N ALA A 300 -16.01 16.85 21.85
CA ALA A 300 -16.21 18.30 21.82
C ALA A 300 -16.53 18.85 20.42
N TRP A 301 -16.11 18.17 19.33
CA TRP A 301 -16.49 18.55 17.96
C TRP A 301 -17.84 17.98 17.53
N SER A 302 -18.26 16.84 18.10
CA SER A 302 -19.55 16.22 17.81
C SER A 302 -20.75 16.98 18.38
N GLU A 303 -20.58 17.68 19.52
CA GLU A 303 -21.64 18.52 20.09
C GLU A 303 -21.88 19.80 19.28
N ALA A 304 -20.92 20.26 18.48
CA ALA A 304 -21.02 21.48 17.69
C ALA A 304 -21.76 21.31 16.34
N GLU A 305 -21.97 20.09 15.85
CA GLU A 305 -22.71 19.81 14.60
C GLU A 305 -24.15 19.31 14.83
N SER A 306 -24.66 19.32 16.07
CA SER A 306 -26.01 18.80 16.39
C SER A 306 -27.16 19.82 16.36
N ASP A 307 -26.88 21.09 16.04
CA ASP A 307 -27.86 22.18 16.11
C ASP A 307 -28.47 22.63 14.75
N ASP A 308 -28.29 21.89 13.66
CA ASP A 308 -28.88 22.26 12.34
C ASP A 308 -29.68 21.12 11.68
N GLU A 309 -30.61 20.50 12.42
CA GLU A 309 -31.78 19.86 11.83
C GLU A 309 -33.05 20.27 12.60
N GLY A 310 -33.68 21.35 12.13
CA GLY A 310 -34.90 21.90 12.72
C GLY A 310 -35.82 22.56 11.70
N SER A 311 -36.74 21.75 11.15
CA SER A 311 -38.09 22.05 10.64
C SER A 311 -38.29 22.91 9.38
N GLU A 312 -39.06 22.34 8.43
CA GLU A 312 -40.35 22.85 7.89
C GLU A 312 -40.84 21.87 6.80
N GLN A 313 -41.72 20.93 7.15
CA GLN A 313 -43.19 20.97 7.09
C GLN A 313 -43.78 20.73 5.69
N ASP A 314 -44.39 19.55 5.55
CA ASP A 314 -45.32 19.18 4.49
C ASP A 314 -46.64 19.98 4.64
N GLU A 315 -47.07 20.68 3.59
CA GLU A 315 -48.44 21.16 3.45
C GLU A 315 -49.19 20.25 2.46
N GLU A 316 -50.00 19.35 3.02
CA GLU A 316 -51.17 18.77 2.34
C GLU A 316 -52.35 19.75 2.51
N GLU A 317 -52.88 20.29 1.41
CA GLU A 317 -54.22 20.89 1.37
C GLU A 317 -55.11 20.04 0.44
N ASP A 318 -56.06 19.32 1.05
CA ASP A 318 -57.21 18.73 0.37
C ASP A 318 -58.44 19.65 0.51
N GLU A 319 -59.01 19.98 -0.65
CA GLU A 319 -60.42 20.17 -1.04
C GLU A 319 -61.43 20.96 -0.17
N GLU A 320 -62.01 22.01 -0.79
CA GLU A 320 -63.48 22.20 -0.91
C GLU A 320 -63.88 22.71 -2.30
#